data_AF-A0A2E5T3E9-F1
#
_entry.id   AF-A0A2E5T3E9-F1
#
_cell.length_a   1.000
_cell.length_b   1.000
_cell.length_c   1.000
_cell.angle_alpha   90.00
_cell.angle_beta   90.00
_cell.angle_gamma   90.00
#
_symmetry.space_group_name_H-M   'P 1'
#
loop_
_entity.id
_entity.type
_entity.pdbx_description
1 polymer ?
#
loop_
_entity_poly.entity_id
_entity_poly.type
_entity_poly.pdbx_seq_one_letter_code
_entity_poly.pdbx_strand_id
1 'polypeptide(L)'
;EIATDSNKNVQEAGSRKPLKVNTSKDEIPNTEELRQRNRAITNRQQNSPVETIVRTKPKVGRNDKVTIKNIKNGESKTLKYKHAEKLIESGDWLITENI
;
A
#
# COMPACT_ATOMS: atom_id res chain seq x y z
N GLU A 1 49.76 -53.23 3.77
CA GLU A 1 50.51 -52.31 4.66
C GLU A 1 51.10 -51.22 3.79
N ILE A 2 50.98 -49.94 4.16
CA ILE A 2 51.80 -48.89 3.55
C ILE A 2 52.28 -47.98 4.68
N ALA A 3 53.60 -47.87 4.74
CA ALA A 3 54.38 -47.36 5.85
C ALA A 3 54.37 -45.83 5.96
N THR A 4 54.62 -45.42 7.19
CA THR A 4 55.03 -44.12 7.72
C THR A 4 56.21 -43.48 6.99
N ASP A 5 56.17 -42.15 6.77
CA ASP A 5 57.26 -41.28 7.27
C ASP A 5 56.89 -39.77 7.33
N SER A 6 56.81 -39.27 8.57
CA SER A 6 57.41 -38.04 9.11
C SER A 6 57.49 -36.74 8.26
N ASN A 7 56.51 -35.86 8.41
CA ASN A 7 56.57 -34.47 7.93
C ASN A 7 57.32 -33.57 8.95
N LYS A 8 58.58 -33.23 8.66
CA LYS A 8 59.52 -32.44 9.48
C LYS A 8 59.27 -30.91 9.46
N ASN A 9 58.03 -30.45 9.63
CA ASN A 9 57.75 -29.01 9.68
C ASN A 9 56.59 -28.69 10.63
N VAL A 10 56.79 -28.93 11.92
CA VAL A 10 55.88 -28.50 12.97
C VAL A 10 56.64 -27.52 13.86
N GLN A 11 56.30 -26.24 13.78
CA GLN A 11 56.82 -25.18 14.64
C GLN A 11 55.81 -24.89 15.76
N GLU A 12 56.31 -24.68 16.97
CA GLU A 12 55.48 -24.36 18.14
C GLU A 12 54.82 -22.98 17.98
N ALA A 13 53.49 -22.92 18.16
CA ALA A 13 52.72 -21.70 17.94
C ALA A 13 52.92 -20.68 19.06
N GLY A 14 53.42 -19.48 18.73
CA GLY A 14 53.60 -18.38 19.69
C GLY A 14 52.29 -17.85 20.28
N SER A 15 52.38 -17.30 21.49
CA SER A 15 51.23 -16.85 22.30
C SER A 15 50.43 -15.73 21.62
N ARG A 16 49.12 -15.94 21.41
CA ARG A 16 48.21 -14.98 20.76
C ARG A 16 47.62 -14.01 21.79
N LYS A 17 47.50 -12.72 21.43
CA LYS A 17 46.83 -11.69 22.26
C LYS A 17 45.33 -12.00 22.39
N PRO A 18 44.71 -11.85 23.57
CA PRO A 18 43.28 -12.13 23.74
C PRO A 18 42.41 -11.13 22.98
N LEU A 19 41.40 -11.63 22.27
CA LEU A 19 40.37 -10.82 21.60
C LEU A 19 39.43 -10.22 22.66
N LYS A 20 39.13 -8.92 22.53
CA LYS A 20 38.12 -8.25 23.36
C LYS A 20 36.73 -8.60 22.82
N VAL A 21 36.11 -9.63 23.39
CA VAL A 21 34.74 -10.05 23.05
C VAL A 21 33.74 -9.36 23.99
N ASN A 22 32.66 -8.81 23.43
CA ASN A 22 31.56 -8.29 24.24
C ASN A 22 30.75 -9.46 24.79
N THR A 23 30.83 -9.68 26.11
CA THR A 23 30.10 -10.75 26.82
C THR A 23 28.87 -10.22 27.56
N SER A 24 28.29 -9.11 27.10
CA SER A 24 27.06 -8.57 27.68
C SER A 24 25.85 -9.36 27.20
N LYS A 25 24.92 -9.65 28.12
CA LYS A 25 23.63 -10.26 27.79
C LYS A 25 22.69 -9.14 27.34
N ASP A 26 22.33 -9.14 26.06
CA ASP A 26 21.24 -8.29 25.59
C ASP A 26 19.92 -8.82 26.17
N GLU A 27 19.23 -7.99 26.94
CA GLU A 27 17.92 -8.31 27.51
C GLU A 27 16.86 -8.14 26.41
N ILE A 28 16.51 -9.24 25.76
CA ILE A 28 15.44 -9.27 24.75
C ILE A 28 14.11 -9.23 25.52
N PRO A 29 13.26 -8.22 25.29
CA PRO A 29 11.97 -8.13 25.96
C PRO A 29 11.13 -9.35 25.63
N ASN A 30 10.33 -9.80 26.61
CA ASN A 30 9.41 -10.90 26.36
C ASN A 30 8.43 -10.52 25.23
N THR A 31 7.92 -11.53 24.53
CA THR A 31 7.00 -11.37 23.39
C THR A 31 5.81 -10.45 23.73
N GLU A 32 5.31 -10.49 24.96
CA GLU A 32 4.22 -9.63 25.42
C GLU A 32 4.64 -8.15 25.58
N GLU A 33 5.82 -7.88 26.13
CA GLU A 33 6.34 -6.50 26.23
C GLU A 33 6.63 -5.89 24.85
N LEU A 34 7.13 -6.71 23.93
CA LEU A 34 7.34 -6.29 22.54
C LEU A 34 6.02 -5.94 21.86
N ARG A 35 4.95 -6.73 22.10
CA ARG A 35 3.60 -6.44 21.59
C ARG A 35 3.03 -5.16 22.17
N GLN A 36 3.21 -4.90 23.46
CA GLN A 36 2.75 -3.65 24.09
C GLN A 36 3.48 -2.44 23.51
N ARG A 37 4.80 -2.52 23.34
CA ARG A 37 5.60 -1.46 22.69
C ARG A 37 5.14 -1.21 21.25
N ASN A 38 4.88 -2.26 20.48
CA ASN A 38 4.39 -2.13 19.10
C ASN A 38 2.98 -1.49 19.05
N ARG A 39 2.06 -1.88 19.94
CA ARG A 39 0.72 -1.25 20.04
C ARG A 39 0.81 0.23 20.40
N ALA A 40 1.68 0.60 21.32
CA ALA A 40 1.90 2.00 21.71
C ALA A 40 2.48 2.86 20.57
N ILE A 41 3.23 2.26 19.65
CA ILE A 41 3.77 2.93 18.47
C ILE A 41 2.71 3.04 17.37
N THR A 42 1.92 1.98 17.12
CA THR A 42 0.84 2.00 16.12
C THR A 42 -0.27 3.00 16.47
N ASN A 43 -0.61 3.19 17.74
CA ASN A 43 -1.61 4.17 18.17
C ASN A 43 -1.18 5.64 18.06
N ARG A 44 0.04 5.95 17.62
CA ARG A 44 0.51 7.34 17.42
C ARG A 44 0.36 7.86 16.00
N GLN A 45 -0.02 7.03 15.02
CA GLN A 45 -0.50 7.56 13.76
C GLN A 45 -1.88 8.15 14.00
N GLN A 46 -1.93 9.48 14.00
CA GLN A 46 -3.13 10.29 14.07
C GLN A 46 -4.14 9.76 13.03
N ASN A 47 -5.16 9.06 13.51
CA ASN A 47 -6.37 8.81 12.74
C ASN A 47 -7.07 10.16 12.56
N SER A 48 -6.66 10.95 11.56
CA SER A 48 -7.49 12.05 11.09
C SER A 48 -8.82 11.44 10.63
N PRO A 49 -9.97 11.81 11.21
CA PRO A 49 -11.25 11.31 10.76
C PRO A 49 -11.46 11.77 9.32
N VAL A 50 -11.51 10.83 8.38
CA VAL A 50 -11.89 11.12 7.00
C VAL A 50 -13.38 11.43 7.01
N GLU A 51 -13.76 12.63 6.61
CA GLU A 51 -15.16 13.02 6.49
C GLU A 51 -15.89 12.13 5.47
N THR A 52 -17.09 11.67 5.82
CA THR A 52 -17.91 10.86 4.91
C THR A 52 -18.52 11.79 3.86
N ILE A 53 -18.03 11.73 2.62
CA ILE A 53 -18.60 12.48 1.50
C ILE A 53 -19.98 11.88 1.16
N VAL A 54 -21.05 12.57 1.53
CA VAL A 54 -22.42 12.21 1.15
C VAL A 54 -22.76 12.84 -0.19
N ARG A 55 -23.19 12.04 -1.17
CA ARG A 55 -23.68 12.58 -2.45
C ARG A 55 -25.10 13.14 -2.28
N THR A 56 -25.31 14.35 -2.78
CA THR A 56 -26.64 15.02 -2.78
C THR A 56 -27.59 14.46 -3.84
N LYS A 57 -27.05 13.92 -4.95
CA LYS A 57 -27.85 13.37 -6.06
C LYS A 57 -27.60 11.87 -6.23
N PRO A 58 -28.63 11.09 -6.60
CA PRO A 58 -28.47 9.66 -6.88
C PRO A 58 -27.52 9.45 -8.06
N LYS A 59 -26.82 8.32 -8.06
CA LYS A 59 -25.99 7.91 -9.20
C LYS A 59 -26.91 7.51 -10.34
N VAL A 60 -26.70 8.09 -11.52
CA VAL A 60 -27.38 7.70 -12.76
C VAL A 60 -27.08 6.24 -13.08
N GLY A 61 -28.12 5.42 -13.16
CA GLY A 61 -28.09 4.03 -13.60
C GLY A 61 -28.09 3.93 -15.13
N ARG A 62 -27.73 2.74 -15.64
CA ARG A 62 -27.59 2.50 -17.09
C ARG A 62 -28.88 2.72 -17.89
N ASN A 63 -30.03 2.45 -17.29
CA ASN A 63 -31.34 2.52 -17.94
C ASN A 63 -32.09 3.84 -17.70
N ASP A 64 -31.54 4.72 -16.87
CA ASP A 64 -32.19 5.97 -16.47
C ASP A 64 -32.24 6.94 -17.64
N LYS A 65 -33.31 7.73 -17.72
CA LYS A 65 -33.44 8.76 -18.74
C LYS A 65 -32.67 10.00 -18.29
N VAL A 66 -31.72 10.43 -19.11
CA VAL A 66 -30.93 11.63 -18.90
C VAL A 66 -31.19 12.61 -20.03
N THR A 67 -31.20 13.90 -19.70
CA THR A 67 -31.20 14.97 -20.67
C THR A 67 -29.77 15.43 -20.88
N ILE A 68 -29.31 15.30 -22.12
CA ILE A 68 -27.99 15.77 -22.54
C ILE A 68 -28.13 16.98 -23.45
N LYS A 69 -27.20 17.92 -23.32
CA LYS A 69 -27.06 19.11 -24.14
C LYS A 69 -25.73 19.09 -24.85
N ASN A 70 -25.74 19.30 -26.17
CA ASN A 70 -24.51 19.42 -26.94
C ASN A 70 -23.92 20.82 -26.78
N ILE A 71 -22.62 20.87 -26.53
CA ILE A 71 -21.89 22.10 -26.18
C ILE A 71 -21.71 22.99 -27.42
N LYS A 72 -21.56 22.40 -28.60
CA LYS A 72 -21.26 23.10 -29.86
C LYS A 72 -22.50 23.72 -30.50
N ASN A 73 -23.63 23.00 -30.53
CA ASN A 73 -24.84 23.43 -31.24
C ASN A 73 -26.01 23.79 -30.31
N GLY A 74 -25.91 23.51 -29.01
CA GLY A 74 -26.98 23.75 -28.03
C GLY A 74 -28.17 22.79 -28.11
N GLU A 75 -28.13 21.77 -28.97
CA GLU A 75 -29.19 20.77 -29.13
C GLU A 75 -29.37 19.97 -27.84
N SER A 76 -30.62 19.73 -27.44
CA SER A 76 -30.97 18.97 -26.23
C SER A 76 -31.69 17.68 -26.61
N LYS A 77 -31.27 16.55 -26.02
CA LYS A 77 -31.86 15.24 -26.26
C LYS A 77 -32.14 14.53 -24.94
N THR A 78 -33.28 13.84 -24.86
CA THR A 78 -33.63 13.01 -23.71
C THR A 78 -33.59 11.54 -24.12
N LEU A 79 -32.64 10.79 -23.56
CA LEU A 79 -32.41 9.38 -23.89
C LEU A 79 -31.87 8.59 -22.68
N LYS A 80 -31.83 7.26 -22.78
CA LYS A 80 -31.27 6.40 -21.72
C LYS A 80 -29.76 6.63 -21.57
N TYR A 81 -29.25 6.61 -20.34
CA TYR A 81 -27.82 6.80 -20.04
C TYR A 81 -26.92 5.87 -20.87
N LYS A 82 -27.32 4.60 -21.08
CA LYS A 82 -26.60 3.65 -21.97
C LYS A 82 -26.26 4.21 -23.36
N HIS A 83 -27.13 5.02 -23.95
CA HIS A 83 -26.89 5.61 -25.27
C HIS A 83 -26.16 6.94 -25.15
N ALA A 84 -26.43 7.69 -24.08
CA ALA A 84 -25.80 8.98 -23.81
C ALA A 84 -24.31 8.83 -23.48
N GLU A 85 -23.93 7.72 -22.85
CA GLU A 85 -22.56 7.38 -22.48
C GLU A 85 -21.59 7.55 -23.65
N LYS A 86 -21.92 7.02 -24.83
CA LYS A 86 -21.10 7.17 -26.04
C LYS A 86 -20.95 8.63 -26.50
N LEU A 87 -22.01 9.42 -26.34
CA LEU A 87 -22.03 10.83 -26.75
C LEU A 87 -21.26 11.71 -25.75
N ILE A 88 -21.33 11.38 -24.47
CA ILE A 88 -20.60 12.06 -23.40
C ILE A 88 -19.11 11.71 -23.48
N GLU A 89 -18.76 10.46 -23.75
CA GLU A 89 -17.37 10.00 -23.95
C GLU A 89 -16.72 10.68 -25.17
N SER A 90 -17.51 11.00 -26.20
CA SER A 90 -17.08 11.83 -27.32
C SER A 90 -16.73 13.28 -26.94
N GLY A 91 -17.08 13.73 -25.72
CA GLY A 91 -16.76 15.06 -25.18
C GLY A 91 -17.65 16.21 -25.65
N ASP A 92 -18.55 15.95 -26.60
CA ASP A 92 -19.40 17.00 -27.19
C ASP A 92 -20.71 17.25 -26.42
N TRP A 93 -21.05 16.38 -25.47
CA TRP A 93 -22.34 16.37 -24.79
C TRP A 93 -22.19 16.42 -23.27
N LEU A 94 -23.01 17.27 -22.62
CA LEU A 94 -23.07 17.44 -21.16
C LEU A 94 -24.43 16.97 -20.63
N ILE A 95 -24.46 16.25 -19.50
CA ILE A 95 -25.70 15.92 -18.79
C ILE A 95 -26.19 17.15 -18.03
N THR A 96 -27.40 17.60 -18.31
CA THR A 96 -28.02 18.75 -17.63
C THR A 96 -29.01 18.34 -16.56
N GLU A 97 -29.81 17.30 -16.83
CA GLU A 97 -30.82 16.81 -15.89
C GLU A 97 -30.84 15.28 -15.87
N ASN A 98 -30.95 14.74 -14.65
CA ASN A 98 -31.18 13.33 -14.39
C ASN A 98 -32.47 13.21 -13.58
N ILE A 99 -33.40 12.39 -14.08
CA ILE A 99 -34.67 12.06 -13.41
C ILE A 99 -34.45 10.82 -12.54
#